data_AF-A0AAV2CJW0-F1
#
_entry.id   AF-A0AAV2CJW0-F1
#
_cell.length_a   1.000
_cell.length_b   1.000
_cell.length_c   1.000
_cell.angle_alpha   90.00
_cell.angle_beta   90.00
_cell.angle_gamma   90.00
#
_symmetry.space_group_name_H-M   'P 1'
#
loop_
_entity.id
_entity.type
_entity.pdbx_description
1 polymer ?
#
loop_
_entity_poly.entity_id
_entity_poly.type
_entity_poly.pdbx_seq_one_letter_code
_entity_poly.pdbx_strand_id
1 'polypeptide(L)' 'MDSIRMVISLAAQNGWKIHQMDVKSAFLNGYLEEDIYVEQPPGYIVEGQEDKVLKLKKAWYGLKQAPRAWNSRIDK' A
#
# COMPACT_ATOMS: atom_id res chain seq x y z
N MET A 1 0.66 17.89 -9.99
CA MET A 1 1.55 16.70 -9.95
C MET A 1 3.01 17.19 -10.02
N ASP A 2 3.31 18.30 -9.36
CA ASP A 2 4.41 19.18 -9.76
C ASP A 2 5.52 19.28 -8.70
N SER A 3 5.24 18.83 -7.47
CA SER A 3 6.15 18.98 -6.32
C SER A 3 7.41 18.11 -6.45
N ILE A 4 7.28 16.82 -6.79
CA ILE A 4 8.43 15.90 -6.88
C ILE A 4 9.37 16.31 -8.03
N ARG A 5 8.81 16.63 -9.20
CA ARG A 5 9.60 17.07 -10.36
C ARG A 5 10.34 18.37 -10.06
N MET A 6 9.71 19.31 -9.35
CA MET A 6 10.34 20.55 -8.92
C MET A 6 11.49 20.30 -7.94
N VAL A 7 11.29 19.44 -6.94
CA VAL A 7 12.36 19.06 -5.98
C VAL A 7 13.55 18.41 -6.69
N ILE A 8 13.30 17.48 -7.63
CA ILE A 8 14.36 16.85 -8.42
C ILE A 8 15.10 17.87 -9.28
N SER A 9 14.37 18.77 -9.96
CA SER A 9 14.96 19.84 -10.77
C SER A 9 15.87 20.75 -9.94
N LEU A 10 15.42 21.15 -8.74
CA LEU A 10 16.21 21.98 -7.82
C LEU A 10 17.47 21.25 -7.35
N ALA A 11 17.34 19.97 -6.97
CA ALA A 11 18.49 19.16 -6.57
C ALA A 11 19.52 19.02 -7.70
N ALA A 12 19.06 18.82 -8.95
CA ALA A 12 19.93 18.76 -10.12
C ALA A 12 20.66 20.09 -10.38
N GLN A 13 19.95 21.22 -10.28
CA GLN A 13 20.55 22.55 -10.45
C GLN A 13 21.62 22.87 -9.39
N ASN A 14 21.42 22.42 -8.15
CA ASN A 14 22.34 22.69 -7.04
C ASN A 14 23.40 21.59 -6.83
N GLY A 15 23.44 20.56 -7.69
CA GLY A 15 24.36 19.43 -7.55
C GLY A 15 24.12 18.60 -6.29
N TRP A 16 22.91 18.60 -5.74
CA TRP A 16 22.57 17.84 -4.54
C TRP A 16 22.41 16.35 -4.83
N LYS A 17 22.88 15.53 -3.89
CA LYS A 17 22.73 14.08 -3.97
C LYS A 17 21.31 13.68 -3.58
N ILE A 18 20.64 12.95 -4.46
CA ILE A 18 19.33 12.35 -4.20
C ILE A 18 19.54 10.90 -3.75
N HIS A 19 18.85 10.53 -2.67
CA HIS A 19 18.78 9.15 -2.20
C HIS A 19 17.36 8.63 -2.43
N GLN A 20 17.24 7.50 -3.11
CA GLN A 20 15.97 6.82 -3.34
C GLN A 20 15.92 5.55 -2.50
N MET A 21 14.75 5.31 -1.88
CA MET A 21 14.46 4.07 -1.17
C MET A 21 13.21 3.44 -1.77
N ASP A 22 13.31 2.16 -2.10
CA ASP A 22 12.15 1.34 -2.47
C ASP A 22 11.87 0.34 -1.34
N VAL A 23 10.63 0.34 -0.85
CA VAL A 23 10.23 -0.46 0.31
C VAL A 23 9.56 -1.73 -0.19
N LYS A 24 10.18 -2.88 0.09
CA LYS A 24 9.56 -4.18 -0.20
C LYS A 24 8.25 -4.32 0.55
N SER A 25 7.21 -4.77 -0.14
CA SER A 25 5.91 -5.04 0.47
C SER A 25 5.28 -3.82 1.17
N ALA A 26 5.54 -2.60 0.68
CA ALA A 26 5.11 -1.35 1.31
C ALA A 26 3.63 -1.36 1.71
N PHE A 27 2.73 -1.79 0.82
CA PHE A 27 1.29 -1.82 1.09
C PHE A 27 0.90 -2.78 2.21
N LEU A 28 1.59 -3.92 2.36
CA LEU A 28 1.31 -4.87 3.45
C LEU A 28 1.62 -4.30 4.84
N ASN A 29 2.36 -3.19 4.91
CA ASN A 29 2.61 -2.46 6.15
C ASN A 29 1.50 -1.45 6.49
N GLY A 30 0.68 -1.06 5.52
CA GLY A 30 -0.44 -0.16 5.69
C GLY A 30 -1.59 -0.80 6.47
N TYR A 31 -2.18 -0.03 7.38
CA TYR A 31 -3.41 -0.43 8.07
C TYR A 31 -4.63 0.03 7.28
N LEU A 32 -5.65 -0.82 7.21
CA LEU A 32 -6.93 -0.46 6.60
C LEU A 32 -7.79 0.24 7.67
N GLU A 33 -8.25 1.46 7.36
CA GLU A 33 -9.20 2.19 8.21
C GLU A 33 -10.62 1.63 8.09
N GLU A 34 -10.93 1.05 6.93
CA GLU A 34 -12.22 0.45 6.63
C GLU A 34 -12.16 -1.07 6.62
N ASP A 35 -13.31 -1.69 6.87
CA ASP A 35 -13.46 -3.14 6.82
C ASP A 35 -13.60 -3.61 5.38
N ILE A 36 -12.55 -4.27 4.88
CA ILE A 36 -12.55 -4.87 3.55
C ILE A 36 -12.67 -6.39 3.70
N TYR A 37 -13.65 -6.95 3.01
CA TYR A 37 -13.88 -8.39 2.94
C TYR A 37 -13.62 -8.89 1.53
N VAL A 38 -13.07 -10.10 1.42
CA VAL A 38 -12.82 -10.79 0.15
C VAL A 38 -13.38 -12.19 0.21
N GLU A 39 -13.80 -12.70 -0.94
CA GLU A 39 -14.15 -14.11 -1.07
C GLU A 39 -12.94 -14.99 -0.76
N GLN A 40 -13.22 -16.22 -0.35
CA GLN A 40 -12.20 -17.24 -0.15
C GLN A 40 -11.51 -17.54 -1.49
N PRO A 41 -10.17 -17.42 -1.59
CA PRO A 41 -9.50 -17.59 -2.86
C PRO A 41 -9.49 -19.05 -3.30
N PRO A 42 -9.39 -19.33 -4.61
CA PRO A 42 -9.23 -20.68 -5.11
C PRO A 42 -8.06 -21.40 -4.44
N GLY A 43 -8.31 -22.61 -3.91
CA GLY A 43 -7.30 -23.38 -3.17
C GLY A 43 -7.23 -23.09 -1.66
N TYR A 44 -8.03 -22.15 -1.15
CA TYR A 44 -8.23 -21.95 0.28
C TYR A 44 -9.72 -21.79 0.57
N ILE A 45 -10.42 -22.92 0.74
CA ILE A 45 -11.81 -22.98 1.16
C ILE A 45 -11.83 -23.73 2.48
N VAL A 46 -12.41 -23.12 3.51
CA VAL A 46 -12.58 -23.75 4.82
C VAL A 46 -13.84 -24.61 4.78
N GLU A 47 -13.68 -25.92 4.98
CA GLU A 47 -14.78 -26.89 4.99
C GLU A 47 -15.83 -26.52 6.04
N GLY A 48 -17.11 -26.55 5.63
CA GLY A 48 -18.26 -26.14 6.44
C GLY A 48 -18.40 -24.62 6.62
N GLN A 49 -17.58 -23.81 5.94
CA GLN A 49 -17.63 -22.35 5.96
C GLN A 49 -17.48 -21.77 4.55
N GLU A 50 -17.91 -22.51 3.54
CA GLU A 50 -17.75 -22.17 2.12
C GLU A 50 -18.36 -20.80 1.78
N ASP A 51 -19.51 -20.47 2.38
CA ASP A 51 -20.23 -19.21 2.15
C ASP A 51 -19.66 -18.00 2.92
N LYS A 52 -18.57 -18.18 3.68
CA LYS A 52 -17.96 -17.09 4.43
C LYS A 52 -16.94 -16.32 3.61
N VAL A 53 -16.75 -15.07 4.02
CA VAL A 53 -15.73 -14.15 3.49
C VAL A 53 -14.60 -13.93 4.50
N LEU A 54 -13.44 -13.54 3.99
CA LEU A 54 -12.26 -13.22 4.79
C LEU A 54 -12.13 -11.71 4.98
N LYS A 55 -11.89 -11.28 6.22
CA LYS A 55 -11.59 -9.87 6.51
C LYS A 55 -10.10 -9.59 6.33
N LEU A 56 -9.76 -8.59 5.53
CA LEU A 56 -8.39 -8.14 5.36
C LEU A 56 -7.90 -7.35 6.58
N LYS A 57 -6.76 -7.77 7.13
CA LYS A 57 -6.09 -7.05 8.23
C LYS A 57 -5.05 -6.04 7.77
N LYS A 58 -4.59 -6.14 6.52
CA LYS A 58 -3.52 -5.35 5.91
C LYS A 58 -3.91 -4.97 4.50
N ALA A 59 -3.37 -3.85 4.01
CA ALA A 59 -3.63 -3.41 2.65
C ALA A 59 -2.88 -4.30 1.64
N TRP A 60 -3.62 -4.94 0.74
CA TRP A 60 -3.06 -5.76 -0.34
C TRP A 60 -2.78 -4.93 -1.60
N TYR A 61 -1.94 -5.48 -2.47
CA TYR A 61 -1.76 -4.95 -3.82
C TYR A 61 -3.08 -4.97 -4.59
N GLY A 62 -3.32 -3.94 -5.40
CA GLY A 62 -4.56 -3.81 -6.18
C GLY A 62 -5.75 -3.22 -5.43
N LEU A 63 -5.68 -3.10 -4.09
CA LEU A 63 -6.69 -2.34 -3.35
C LEU A 63 -6.55 -0.84 -3.66
N LYS A 64 -7.65 -0.18 -4.02
CA LYS A 64 -7.68 1.27 -4.27
C LYS A 64 -7.23 2.08 -3.05
N GLN A 65 -7.36 1.53 -1.85
CA GLN A 65 -7.00 2.13 -0.57
C GLN A 65 -5.53 1.92 -0.20
N ALA A 66 -4.83 0.95 -0.81
CA ALA A 66 -3.49 0.57 -0.41
C ALA A 66 -2.45 1.72 -0.48
N PRO A 67 -2.44 2.57 -1.53
CA PRO A 67 -1.53 3.72 -1.56
C PRO A 67 -1.76 4.69 -0.40
N ARG A 68 -3.03 4.97 -0.07
CA ARG A 68 -3.39 5.87 1.04
C ARG A 68 -3.03 5.26 2.40
N ALA A 69 -3.35 3.98 2.61
CA ALA A 69 -3.01 3.25 3.83
C ALA A 69 -1.49 3.23 4.09
N TRP A 70 -0.69 3.12 3.03
CA TRP A 70 0.76 3.24 3.14
C TRP A 70 1.21 4.66 3.45
N ASN A 71 0.68 5.67 2.74
CA ASN A 71 1.03 7.06 2.98
C ASN A 71 0.75 7.48 4.44
N SER A 72 -0.43 7.14 4.97
CA SER A 72 -0.78 7.39 6.37
C SER A 72 0.08 6.61 7.38
N ARG A 73 0.72 5.52 6.97
CA ARG A 73 1.62 4.74 7.82
C ARG A 73 3.01 5.37 7.93
N ILE A 74 3.51 6.01 6.87
CA ILE A 74 4.82 6.66 6.83
C ILE A 74 4.78 8.11 7.34
N ASP A 75 3.62 8.77 7.24
CA ASP A 75 3.44 10.15 7.73
C ASP A 75 3.23 10.22 9.26
N LYS A 76 3.03 9.07 9.93
CA LYS A 76 2.95 8.94 11.39
C LYS A 76 4.30 8.64 12.00
#